data_AF-A0A822CUP5-F1
#
_entry.id   AF-A0A822CUP5-F1
#
_cell.length_a   1.000
_cell.length_b   1.000
_cell.length_c   1.000
_cell.angle_alpha   90.00
_cell.angle_beta   90.00
_cell.angle_gamma   90.00
#
_symmetry.space_group_name_H-M   'P 1'
#
loop_
_entity.id
_entity.type
_entity.pdbx_description
1 polymer ?
#
loop_
_entity_poly.entity_id
_entity_poly.type
_entity_poly.pdbx_seq_one_letter_code
_entity_poly.pdbx_strand_id
1 'polypeptide(L)' 'SKCEKDDARFAAALNNLGAIYRTKGDLVKAREYFERALESLPDEKHPYRRSPLANIAALDKIENMTK' A
#
# COMPACT_ATOMS: atom_id res chain seq x y z
N SER A 1 14.78 -16.33 0.24
CA SER A 1 14.13 -17.65 0.45
C SER A 1 12.76 -17.69 -0.21
N LYS A 2 12.13 -18.86 -0.42
CA LYS A 2 10.79 -18.97 -1.04
C LYS A 2 9.73 -18.06 -0.37
N CYS A 3 9.85 -17.87 0.94
CA CYS A 3 9.03 -16.99 1.78
C CYS A 3 9.00 -15.52 1.30
N GLU A 4 10.16 -14.89 1.04
CA GLU A 4 10.22 -13.47 0.64
C GLU A 4 9.48 -13.18 -0.67
N LYS A 5 9.47 -14.14 -1.61
CA LYS A 5 8.74 -13.99 -2.88
C LYS A 5 7.23 -14.11 -2.71
N ASP A 6 6.79 -14.93 -1.75
CA ASP A 6 5.38 -15.04 -1.39
C ASP A 6 4.90 -13.76 -0.69
N ASP A 7 5.70 -13.23 0.24
CA ASP A 7 5.44 -11.96 0.92
C ASP A 7 5.37 -10.79 -0.08
N ALA A 8 6.29 -10.74 -1.06
CA ALA A 8 6.27 -9.74 -2.13
C ALA A 8 5.00 -9.81 -3.00
N ARG A 9 4.53 -11.02 -3.34
CA ARG A 9 3.29 -11.19 -4.11
C ARG A 9 2.06 -10.80 -3.30
N PHE A 10 2.04 -11.16 -2.02
CA PHE A 10 0.97 -10.79 -1.10
C PHE A 10 0.88 -9.27 -0.93
N ALA A 11 2.01 -8.60 -0.71
CA ALA A 11 2.09 -7.14 -0.64
C ALA A 11 1.62 -6.46 -1.94
N ALA A 12 2.00 -7.00 -3.10
CA ALA A 12 1.55 -6.49 -4.39
C ALA A 12 0.03 -6.61 -4.58
N ALA A 13 -0.56 -7.73 -4.14
CA ALA A 13 -2.01 -7.94 -4.19
C ALA A 13 -2.76 -6.94 -3.28
N LEU A 14 -2.27 -6.73 -2.05
CA LEU A 14 -2.81 -5.73 -1.13
C LEU A 14 -2.70 -4.31 -1.70
N ASN A 15 -1.55 -3.95 -2.29
CA ASN A 15 -1.38 -2.68 -2.99
C ASN A 15 -2.40 -2.49 -4.13
N ASN A 16 -2.67 -3.54 -4.90
CA ASN A 16 -3.68 -3.46 -5.97
C ASN A 16 -5.10 -3.26 -5.40
N LEU A 17 -5.44 -3.92 -4.29
CA LEU A 17 -6.71 -3.67 -3.59
C LEU A 17 -6.81 -2.22 -3.11
N GLY A 18 -5.76 -1.68 -2.50
CA GLY A 18 -5.72 -0.26 -2.10
C GLY A 18 -5.94 0.68 -3.29
N ALA A 19 -5.33 0.39 -4.45
CA ALA A 19 -5.53 1.18 -5.67
C ALA A 19 -6.97 1.12 -6.21
N ILE A 20 -7.63 -0.04 -6.08
CA ILE A 20 -9.05 -0.20 -6.45
C ILE A 20 -9.94 0.66 -5.53
N TYR A 21 -9.72 0.61 -4.21
CA TYR A 21 -10.50 1.43 -3.27
C TYR A 21 -10.23 2.92 -3.44
N ARG A 22 -8.98 3.31 -3.74
CA ARG A 22 -8.64 4.70 -4.10
C ARG A 22 -9.44 5.17 -5.32
N THR A 23 -9.52 4.34 -6.35
CA THR A 23 -10.30 4.64 -7.57
C THR A 23 -11.80 4.75 -7.28
N LYS A 24 -12.31 4.01 -6.28
CA LYS A 24 -13.70 4.12 -5.80
C LYS A 24 -13.96 5.33 -4.91
N GLY A 25 -12.93 6.10 -4.53
CA GLY A 25 -13.03 7.22 -3.60
C GLY A 25 -13.07 6.83 -2.12
N ASP A 26 -13.01 5.54 -1.79
CA ASP A 26 -12.91 5.06 -0.41
C ASP A 26 -11.46 5.14 0.05
N LEU A 27 -11.02 6.36 0.40
CA LEU A 27 -9.64 6.65 0.77
C LEU A 27 -9.23 5.98 2.09
N VAL A 28 -10.19 5.74 2.99
CA VAL A 28 -9.96 5.04 4.26
C VAL A 28 -9.57 3.59 3.99
N LYS A 29 -10.36 2.86 3.21
CA LYS A 29 -9.98 1.48 2.84
C LYS A 29 -8.73 1.44 1.98
N ALA A 30 -8.55 2.41 1.09
CA ALA A 30 -7.33 2.48 0.29
C ALA A 30 -6.08 2.50 1.18
N ARG A 31 -6.08 3.37 2.20
CA ARG A 31 -4.97 3.47 3.18
C ARG A 31 -4.75 2.16 3.91
N GLU A 32 -5.80 1.54 4.45
CA GLU A 32 -5.71 0.27 5.19
C GLU A 32 -5.00 -0.82 4.37
N TYR A 33 -5.35 -0.97 3.09
CA TYR A 33 -4.71 -1.97 2.23
C TYR A 33 -3.25 -1.64 1.90
N PHE A 34 -2.89 -0.36 1.74
CA PHE A 34 -1.49 0.02 1.55
C PHE A 34 -0.66 -0.21 2.82
N GLU A 35 -1.20 0.05 4.01
CA GLU A 35 -0.53 -0.20 5.28
C GLU A 35 -0.32 -1.70 5.52
N ARG A 36 -1.35 -2.53 5.28
CA ARG A 36 -1.23 -4.00 5.34
C ARG A 36 -0.18 -4.54 4.37
N ALA A 37 -0.04 -3.93 3.18
CA ALA A 37 1.02 -4.30 2.24
C ALA A 37 2.41 -4.03 2.84
N LEU A 38 2.58 -2.95 3.61
CA LEU A 38 3.84 -2.66 4.31
C LEU A 38 4.06 -3.56 5.52
N GLU A 39 3.03 -3.95 6.27
CA GLU A 39 3.14 -4.90 7.38
C GLU A 39 3.60 -6.28 6.92
N SER A 40 3.17 -6.70 5.71
CA SER A 40 3.63 -7.96 5.12
C SER A 40 5.09 -7.94 4.63
N LEU A 41 5.74 -6.77 4.64
CA LEU A 41 7.12 -6.58 4.20
C LEU A 41 7.97 -6.04 5.37
N PRO A 42 8.41 -6.89 6.31
CA PRO A 42 9.07 -6.44 7.54
C PRO A 42 10.43 -5.76 7.29
N ASP A 43 11.11 -6.08 6.19
CA ASP A 43 12.35 -5.40 5.80
C ASP A 43 12.03 -4.03 5.16
N GLU A 44 12.46 -2.96 5.84
CA GLU A 44 12.30 -1.58 5.38
C GLU A 44 12.93 -1.32 4.00
N LYS A 45 14.02 -2.04 3.67
CA LYS A 45 14.72 -1.90 2.39
C LYS A 45 14.12 -2.76 1.28
N HIS A 46 13.05 -3.51 1.57
CA HIS A 46 12.44 -4.39 0.60
C HIS A 46 11.88 -3.59 -0.60
N PRO A 47 12.25 -3.94 -1.85
CA PRO A 47 11.97 -3.10 -3.02
C PRO A 47 10.47 -2.89 -3.30
N TYR A 48 9.61 -3.80 -2.85
CA TYR A 48 8.16 -3.70 -3.03
C TYR A 48 7.47 -2.71 -2.06
N ARG A 49 8.17 -2.16 -1.05
CA ARG A 49 7.60 -1.13 -0.15
C ARG A 49 7.40 0.22 -0.83
N ARG A 50 8.13 0.49 -1.92
CA ARG A 50 8.07 1.78 -2.63
C ARG A 50 6.66 2.12 -3.13
N SER A 51 5.92 1.14 -3.67
CA SER A 51 4.60 1.41 -4.25
C SER A 51 3.52 1.74 -3.20
N PRO A 52 3.35 0.94 -2.12
CA PRO A 52 2.41 1.31 -1.05
C PRO A 52 2.77 2.65 -0.40
N LEU A 53 4.06 2.92 -0.13
CA LEU A 53 4.50 4.20 0.43
C LEU A 53 4.14 5.39 -0.47
N ALA A 54 4.38 5.27 -1.78
CA ALA A 54 4.03 6.33 -2.74
C ALA A 54 2.51 6.58 -2.78
N ASN A 55 1.72 5.52 -2.65
CA ASN A 55 0.26 5.62 -2.62
C ASN A 55 -0.25 6.27 -1.33
N ILE A 56 0.30 5.90 -0.16
CA ILE A 56 -0.01 6.53 1.14
C ILE A 56 0.32 8.03 1.08
N ALA A 57 1.51 8.39 0.59
CA ALA A 57 1.89 9.80 0.45
C ALA A 57 0.96 10.58 -0.50
N ALA A 58 0.38 9.93 -1.51
CA ALA A 58 -0.63 10.54 -2.36
C ALA A 58 -1.96 10.73 -1.63
N LEU A 59 -2.37 9.79 -0.77
CA LEU A 59 -3.56 9.93 0.07
C LEU A 59 -3.41 11.08 1.09
N ASP A 60 -2.24 11.20 1.73
CA ASP A 60 -1.95 12.28 2.67
C ASP A 60 -2.09 13.66 2.01
N LYS A 61 -1.64 13.79 0.75
CA LYS A 61 -1.81 15.01 -0.04
C LYS A 61 -3.27 15.33 -0.30
N ILE A 62 -4.07 14.33 -0.68
CA ILE A 62 -5.51 14.52 -0.91
C ILE A 62 -6.19 14.96 0.38
N GLU A 63 -5.90 14.28 1.49
CA GLU A 63 -6.48 14.61 2.81
C GLU A 63 -6.18 16.05 3.22
N ASN A 64 -4.93 16.51 3.02
CA ASN A 64 -4.51 17.88 3.31
C ASN A 64 -5.13 18.92 2.37
N MET A 65 -5.53 18.55 1.15
CA MET A 65 -6.25 19.44 0.23
C MET A 65 -7.75 19.53 0.53
N THR A 66 -8.31 18.53 1.21
CA THR A 66 -9.73 18.47 1.58
C THR A 66 -10.04 19.04 2.96
N LYS A 67 -8.99 19.38 3.73
CA LYS A 67 -9.07 20.12 5.00
C LYS A 67 -9.07 21.62 4.72
#